data_AF-A0A5K1F4R4-F1
#
_entry.id   AF-A0A5K1F4R4-F1
#
_cell.length_a   1.000
_cell.length_b   1.000
_cell.length_c   1.000
_cell.angle_alpha   90.00
_cell.angle_beta   90.00
_cell.angle_gamma   90.00
#
_symmetry.space_group_name_H-M   'P 1'
#
loop_
_entity.id
_entity.type
_entity.pdbx_description
1 polymer ?
#
loop_
_entity_poly.entity_id
_entity_poly.type
_entity_poly.pdbx_seq_one_letter_code
_entity_poly.pdbx_strand_id
1 'polypeptide(L)'
;IPKSPDFKVRLTLDIKQGGGPKSQFYLMDIGSCWKNNGQPCDGDVTTDVTRYSEMILNPNTTAWCSPTNLNTCPPYHTLPNGTRIHRTDTSNFPYGAYHMYCSPGNAEHLEEPYNLCDAYSNPQPQELVQILPHPAWGDYGYPTKPGEGWIGDPRTWELDVGRLSQALFFYQ
;
A
#
# COMPACT_ATOMS: atom_id res chain seq x y z
N ILE A 1 -3.03 15.81 1.48
CA ILE A 1 -3.90 14.63 1.26
C ILE A 1 -5.32 15.03 1.62
N PRO A 2 -6.34 14.71 0.81
CA PRO A 2 -7.74 14.75 1.24
C PRO A 2 -7.86 14.10 2.63
N LYS A 3 -8.73 14.62 3.50
CA LYS A 3 -8.87 14.04 4.85
C LYS A 3 -9.21 12.55 4.71
N SER A 4 -8.29 11.67 5.11
CA SER A 4 -8.55 10.24 5.05
C SER A 4 -9.73 9.91 5.97
N PRO A 5 -10.65 9.03 5.57
CA PRO A 5 -11.74 8.60 6.42
C PRO A 5 -11.20 8.02 7.74
N ASP A 6 -11.75 8.47 8.87
CA ASP A 6 -11.39 7.99 10.21
C ASP A 6 -12.36 6.87 10.60
N PHE A 7 -11.99 5.63 10.27
CA PHE A 7 -12.84 4.47 10.51
C PHE A 7 -12.04 3.20 10.77
N LYS A 8 -12.67 2.29 11.51
CA LYS A 8 -12.18 0.95 11.79
C LYS A 8 -13.09 -0.09 11.13
N VAL A 9 -12.51 -1.20 10.72
CA VAL A 9 -13.24 -2.33 10.16
C VAL A 9 -13.01 -3.55 11.04
N ARG A 10 -14.10 -4.20 11.45
CA ARG A 10 -14.06 -5.52 12.10
C ARG A 10 -14.60 -6.57 11.15
N LEU A 11 -13.78 -7.56 10.82
CA LEU A 11 -14.13 -8.60 9.85
C LEU A 11 -13.54 -9.95 10.28
N THR A 12 -14.25 -11.04 10.00
CA THR A 12 -13.74 -12.40 10.21
C THR A 12 -13.47 -13.04 8.86
N LEU A 13 -12.25 -13.53 8.65
CA LEU A 13 -11.85 -14.23 7.43
C LEU A 13 -11.44 -15.66 7.75
N ASP A 14 -11.88 -16.56 6.88
CA ASP A 14 -11.54 -17.97 6.89
C ASP A 14 -11.27 -18.39 5.44
N ILE A 15 -10.00 -18.25 5.04
CA ILE A 15 -9.57 -18.51 3.67
C ILE A 15 -9.46 -20.02 3.47
N LYS A 16 -10.38 -20.58 2.67
CA LYS A 16 -10.47 -22.03 2.44
C LYS A 16 -9.45 -22.55 1.43
N GLN A 17 -9.17 -21.78 0.39
CA GLN A 17 -8.32 -22.20 -0.71
C GLN A 17 -7.65 -20.99 -1.36
N GLY A 18 -6.38 -21.13 -1.72
CA GLY A 18 -5.62 -20.11 -2.44
C GLY A 18 -5.71 -20.30 -3.95
N GLY A 19 -5.49 -19.21 -4.71
CA GLY A 19 -5.47 -19.22 -6.17
C GLY A 19 -4.17 -19.71 -6.81
N GLY A 20 -3.23 -20.24 -6.00
CA GLY A 20 -1.89 -20.67 -6.43
C GLY A 20 -0.76 -19.75 -5.96
N PRO A 21 0.51 -20.07 -6.30
CA PRO A 21 1.69 -19.42 -5.72
C PRO A 21 1.77 -17.91 -5.96
N LYS A 22 1.24 -17.43 -7.10
CA LYS A 22 1.24 -16.02 -7.49
C LYS A 22 -0.09 -15.30 -7.24
N SER A 23 -1.04 -15.94 -6.56
CA SER A 23 -2.31 -15.29 -6.25
C SER A 23 -2.09 -14.15 -5.26
N GLN A 24 -2.68 -13.00 -5.55
CA GLN A 24 -2.75 -11.87 -4.61
C GLN A 24 -4.17 -11.86 -4.05
N PHE A 25 -4.29 -12.18 -2.77
CA PHE A 25 -5.53 -12.04 -2.02
C PHE A 25 -5.35 -10.87 -1.07
N TYR A 26 -6.19 -9.84 -1.20
CA TYR A 26 -6.08 -8.64 -0.40
C TYR A 26 -6.98 -8.74 0.84
N LEU A 27 -6.39 -8.56 2.04
CA LEU A 27 -7.16 -8.38 3.28
C LEU A 27 -8.02 -7.12 3.20
N MET A 28 -7.41 -6.06 2.69
CA MET A 28 -8.03 -4.77 2.41
C MET A 28 -7.48 -4.26 1.08
N ASP A 29 -8.36 -3.75 0.24
CA ASP A 29 -8.07 -2.98 -0.97
C ASP A 29 -8.97 -1.73 -0.92
N ILE A 30 -8.35 -0.56 -0.98
CA ILE A 30 -9.05 0.72 -0.87
C ILE A 30 -8.62 1.58 -2.04
N GLY A 31 -9.60 1.85 -2.91
CA GLY A 31 -9.50 2.80 -4.00
C GLY A 31 -10.01 4.18 -3.60
N SER A 32 -9.34 5.23 -4.05
CA SER A 32 -9.84 6.60 -4.00
C SER A 32 -9.22 7.43 -5.13
N CYS A 33 -9.71 8.66 -5.34
CA CYS A 33 -9.28 9.51 -6.44
C CYS A 33 -8.98 10.92 -5.95
N TRP A 34 -7.79 11.42 -6.29
CA TRP A 34 -7.44 12.84 -6.19
C TRP A 34 -6.39 13.21 -7.24
N LYS A 35 -6.20 14.50 -7.52
CA LYS A 35 -5.18 14.98 -8.46
C LYS A 35 -3.80 14.98 -7.81
N ASN A 36 -2.73 15.10 -8.60
CA ASN A 36 -1.36 15.20 -8.06
C ASN A 36 -1.15 16.38 -7.11
N ASN A 37 -1.98 17.43 -7.16
CA ASN A 37 -1.91 18.54 -6.20
C ASN A 37 -2.77 18.30 -4.94
N GLY A 38 -3.44 17.15 -4.81
CA GLY A 38 -4.34 16.79 -3.70
C GLY A 38 -5.76 17.31 -3.80
N GLN A 39 -6.14 18.00 -4.87
CA GLN A 39 -7.53 18.38 -5.12
C GLN A 39 -8.39 17.14 -5.43
N PRO A 40 -9.70 17.17 -5.13
CA PRO A 40 -10.61 16.10 -5.54
C PRO A 40 -10.57 15.89 -7.06
N CYS A 41 -10.78 14.65 -7.47
CA CYS A 41 -11.00 14.34 -8.89
C CYS A 41 -12.28 14.99 -9.42
N ASP A 42 -12.27 15.38 -10.69
CA ASP A 42 -13.39 16.03 -11.38
C ASP A 42 -13.80 15.35 -12.69
N GLY A 43 -13.21 14.18 -12.99
CA GLY A 43 -13.46 13.41 -14.21
C GLY A 43 -12.47 13.70 -15.33
N ASP A 44 -11.51 14.61 -15.14
CA ASP A 44 -10.45 14.85 -16.10
C ASP A 44 -9.41 13.73 -16.09
N VAL A 45 -9.49 12.84 -17.08
CA VAL A 45 -8.61 11.67 -17.25
C VAL A 45 -7.12 12.02 -17.40
N THR A 46 -6.77 13.28 -17.64
CA THR A 46 -5.38 13.73 -17.76
C THR A 46 -4.76 14.12 -16.42
N THR A 47 -5.58 14.60 -15.47
CA THR A 47 -5.11 15.13 -14.17
C THR A 47 -5.59 14.32 -12.97
N ASP A 48 -6.70 13.59 -13.10
CA ASP A 48 -7.19 12.66 -12.09
C ASP A 48 -6.24 11.47 -11.94
N VAL A 49 -6.07 11.01 -10.70
CA VAL A 49 -5.24 9.85 -10.38
C VAL A 49 -6.03 8.94 -9.45
N THR A 50 -6.26 7.71 -9.90
CA THR A 50 -6.83 6.66 -9.07
C THR A 50 -5.75 6.06 -8.19
N ARG A 51 -6.03 5.86 -6.90
CA ARG A 51 -5.04 5.39 -5.93
C ARG A 51 -5.53 4.21 -5.14
N TYR A 52 -4.63 3.26 -4.96
CA TYR A 52 -4.93 1.99 -4.32
C TYR A 52 -3.96 1.72 -3.16
N SER A 53 -4.52 1.23 -2.06
CA SER A 53 -3.79 0.68 -0.92
C SER A 53 -4.23 -0.76 -0.70
N GLU A 54 -3.31 -1.69 -0.86
CA GLU A 54 -3.63 -3.13 -0.87
C GLU A 54 -2.74 -3.91 0.11
N MET A 55 -3.34 -4.79 0.90
CA MET A 55 -2.61 -5.67 1.84
C MET A 55 -2.68 -7.13 1.39
N ILE A 56 -1.57 -7.68 0.89
CA ILE A 56 -1.53 -9.07 0.38
C ILE A 56 -1.35 -10.05 1.54
N LEU A 57 -2.21 -11.07 1.64
CA LEU A 57 -2.12 -12.11 2.68
C LEU A 57 -1.35 -13.37 2.27
N ASN A 58 -1.16 -13.61 0.97
CA ASN A 58 -0.49 -14.81 0.52
C ASN A 58 0.96 -14.84 1.07
N PRO A 59 1.33 -15.83 1.91
CA PRO A 59 2.64 -15.87 2.56
C PRO A 59 3.80 -16.11 1.60
N ASN A 60 3.52 -16.54 0.37
CA ASN A 60 4.54 -16.75 -0.66
C ASN A 60 4.88 -15.47 -1.43
N THR A 61 4.14 -14.37 -1.22
CA THR A 61 4.44 -13.08 -1.82
C THR A 61 5.63 -12.44 -1.10
N THR A 62 6.65 -12.03 -1.85
CA THR A 62 7.88 -11.43 -1.32
C THR A 62 7.91 -9.92 -1.54
N ALA A 63 8.64 -9.21 -0.69
CA ALA A 63 8.91 -7.79 -0.91
C ALA A 63 9.74 -7.59 -2.18
N TRP A 64 9.32 -6.73 -3.10
CA TRP A 64 10.17 -6.24 -4.19
C TRP A 64 10.94 -5.00 -3.76
N CYS A 65 10.34 -4.21 -2.87
CA CYS A 65 11.03 -3.14 -2.17
C CYS A 65 12.19 -3.70 -1.34
N SER A 66 13.39 -3.20 -1.59
CA SER A 66 14.61 -3.63 -0.91
C SER A 66 15.69 -2.54 -1.00
N PRO A 67 16.75 -2.61 -0.15
CA PRO A 67 17.86 -1.65 -0.21
C PRO A 67 18.55 -1.57 -1.58
N THR A 68 18.45 -2.63 -2.39
CA THR A 68 19.04 -2.71 -3.74
C THR A 68 18.03 -2.46 -4.87
N ASN A 69 16.75 -2.22 -4.55
CA ASN A 69 15.67 -2.05 -5.53
C ASN A 69 14.70 -0.94 -5.11
N LEU A 70 15.22 0.27 -4.92
CA LEU A 70 14.48 1.41 -4.36
C LEU A 70 13.33 1.92 -5.26
N ASN A 71 13.34 1.63 -6.55
CA ASN A 71 12.29 2.04 -7.49
C ASN A 71 10.91 1.44 -7.16
N THR A 72 10.87 0.34 -6.42
CA THR A 72 9.63 -0.31 -5.95
C THR A 72 9.30 0.04 -4.50
N CYS A 73 10.08 0.92 -3.87
CA CYS A 73 9.83 1.42 -2.52
C CYS A 73 9.17 2.80 -2.57
N PRO A 74 8.17 3.08 -1.71
CA PRO A 74 7.72 4.45 -1.54
C PRO A 74 8.87 5.31 -1.00
N PRO A 75 8.98 6.59 -1.41
CA PRO A 75 10.03 7.50 -0.90
C PRO A 75 10.12 7.58 0.62
N TYR A 76 8.97 7.49 1.32
CA TYR A 76 8.92 7.55 2.77
C TYR A 76 8.03 6.46 3.37
N HIS A 77 8.45 5.96 4.52
CA HIS A 77 7.60 5.25 5.48
C HIS A 77 7.23 6.23 6.59
N THR A 78 5.96 6.28 7.00
CA THR A 78 5.51 7.14 8.11
C THR A 78 5.22 6.26 9.32
N LEU A 79 5.96 6.49 10.40
CA LEU A 79 5.73 5.83 11.68
C LEU A 79 4.40 6.26 12.31
N PRO A 80 3.84 5.49 13.25
CA PRO A 80 2.57 5.80 13.92
C PRO A 80 2.53 7.14 14.67
N ASN A 81 3.70 7.73 14.97
CA ASN A 81 3.88 9.04 15.58
C ASN A 81 4.05 10.19 14.54
N GLY A 82 3.95 9.89 13.24
CA GLY A 82 4.11 10.84 12.15
C GLY A 82 5.55 11.05 11.66
N THR A 83 6.56 10.45 12.31
CA THR A 83 7.96 10.55 11.85
C THR A 83 8.11 9.83 10.51
N ARG A 84 8.73 10.51 9.53
CA ARG A 84 8.98 9.93 8.20
C ARG A 84 10.41 9.42 8.11
N ILE A 85 10.56 8.19 7.64
CA ILE A 85 11.84 7.54 7.36
C ILE A 85 11.98 7.46 5.85
N HIS A 86 13.06 8.02 5.32
CA HIS A 86 13.33 8.00 3.89
C HIS A 86 13.82 6.62 3.44
N ARG A 87 13.47 6.19 2.21
CA ARG A 87 13.85 4.87 1.66
C ARG A 87 15.36 4.65 1.47
N THR A 88 16.18 5.68 1.59
CA THR A 88 17.65 5.53 1.60
C THR A 88 18.23 5.29 2.99
N ASP A 89 17.44 5.42 4.05
CA ASP A 89 17.82 5.01 5.39
C ASP A 89 17.71 3.49 5.53
N THR A 90 18.76 2.79 5.12
CA THR A 90 18.81 1.33 5.10
C THR A 90 18.74 0.69 6.49
N SER A 91 18.95 1.47 7.55
CA SER A 91 18.92 0.97 8.93
C SER A 91 17.49 0.96 9.51
N ASN A 92 16.65 1.89 9.08
CA ASN A 92 15.34 2.11 9.70
C ASN A 92 14.15 1.90 8.75
N PHE A 93 14.34 2.00 7.43
CA PHE A 93 13.23 1.84 6.48
C PHE A 93 12.75 0.37 6.45
N PRO A 94 11.44 0.11 6.63
CA PRO A 94 10.95 -1.26 6.71
C PRO A 94 10.69 -1.85 5.32
N TYR A 95 11.74 -2.14 4.56
CA TYR A 95 11.64 -2.63 3.18
C TYR A 95 10.71 -3.84 3.03
N GLY A 96 10.80 -4.80 3.96
CA GLY A 96 9.99 -6.02 3.97
C GLY A 96 8.49 -5.80 4.19
N ALA A 97 8.08 -4.59 4.55
CA ALA A 97 6.68 -4.21 4.72
C ALA A 97 5.96 -3.91 3.41
N TYR A 98 6.71 -3.70 2.32
CA TYR A 98 6.19 -3.28 1.03
C TYR A 98 6.44 -4.36 -0.03
N HIS A 99 5.38 -4.85 -0.66
CA HIS A 99 5.52 -5.63 -1.87
C HIS A 99 6.04 -4.71 -2.98
N MET A 100 5.29 -3.64 -3.28
CA MET A 100 5.70 -2.63 -4.24
C MET A 100 4.98 -1.30 -4.04
N TYR A 101 5.61 -0.24 -4.51
CA TYR A 101 5.04 1.06 -4.80
C TYR A 101 5.25 1.36 -6.28
N CYS A 102 4.22 1.88 -6.94
CA CYS A 102 4.37 2.50 -8.25
C CYS A 102 3.66 3.86 -8.27
N SER A 103 4.31 4.81 -8.93
CA SER A 103 3.90 6.21 -9.04
C SER A 103 2.95 6.45 -10.21
N PRO A 104 2.16 7.55 -10.16
CA PRO A 104 1.29 7.89 -11.27
C PRO A 104 2.06 8.33 -12.50
N GLY A 105 1.59 7.88 -13.67
CA GLY A 105 2.21 8.17 -14.97
C GLY A 105 2.19 9.65 -15.37
N ASN A 106 1.33 10.46 -14.74
CA ASN A 106 1.25 11.90 -14.93
C ASN A 106 1.94 12.71 -13.82
N ALA A 107 2.77 12.08 -12.98
CA ALA A 107 3.55 12.79 -11.97
C ALA A 107 4.66 13.65 -12.61
N GLU A 108 4.84 14.87 -12.09
CA GLU A 108 5.77 15.85 -12.66
C GLU A 108 7.17 15.81 -12.02
N HIS A 109 7.25 15.46 -10.73
CA HIS A 109 8.47 15.60 -9.91
C HIS A 109 8.76 14.34 -9.08
N LEU A 110 8.87 13.19 -9.76
CA LEU A 110 9.21 11.94 -9.09
C LEU A 110 10.68 11.93 -8.64
N GLU A 111 10.90 11.40 -7.44
CA GLU A 111 12.24 11.14 -6.95
C GLU A 111 12.80 9.86 -7.58
N GLU A 112 13.93 9.98 -8.26
CA GLU A 112 14.64 8.82 -8.80
C GLU A 112 15.34 8.01 -7.69
N PRO A 113 15.36 6.66 -7.79
CA PRO A 113 14.72 5.86 -8.84
C PRO A 113 13.22 5.66 -8.55
N TYR A 114 12.40 5.58 -9.59
CA TYR A 114 10.95 5.36 -9.49
C TYR A 114 10.48 4.26 -10.43
N ASN A 115 9.27 3.75 -10.17
CA ASN A 115 8.55 2.84 -11.04
C ASN A 115 7.17 3.44 -11.32
N LEU A 116 6.75 3.47 -12.59
CA LEU A 116 5.41 3.93 -12.96
C LEU A 116 4.42 2.78 -12.89
N CYS A 117 3.18 3.06 -12.49
CA CYS A 117 2.12 2.06 -12.60
C CYS A 117 1.77 1.79 -14.06
N ASP A 118 1.28 0.57 -14.33
CA ASP A 118 0.85 0.18 -15.67
C ASP A 118 -0.27 1.11 -16.19
N ALA A 119 -0.08 1.63 -17.40
CA ALA A 119 -0.97 2.61 -18.01
C ALA A 119 -2.23 1.99 -18.64
N TYR A 120 -2.31 0.66 -18.73
CA TYR A 120 -3.39 -0.03 -19.46
C TYR A 120 -4.44 -0.65 -18.54
N SER A 121 -4.13 -0.81 -17.26
CA SER A 121 -5.02 -1.44 -16.28
C SER A 121 -6.21 -0.56 -15.86
N ASN A 122 -6.14 0.75 -16.09
CA ASN A 122 -7.21 1.71 -15.77
C ASN A 122 -7.20 2.86 -16.80
N PRO A 123 -8.37 3.42 -17.21
CA PRO A 123 -8.43 4.61 -18.06
C PRO A 123 -7.75 5.86 -17.50
N GLN A 124 -7.57 5.97 -16.18
CA GLN A 124 -6.87 7.07 -15.53
C GLN A 124 -5.47 6.65 -15.06
N PRO A 125 -4.50 7.58 -14.93
CA PRO A 125 -3.25 7.32 -14.22
C PRO A 125 -3.50 6.74 -12.83
N GLN A 126 -2.61 5.81 -12.42
CA GLN A 126 -2.76 5.08 -11.17
C GLN A 126 -1.56 5.26 -10.25
N GLU A 127 -1.79 5.29 -8.95
CA GLU A 127 -0.75 5.11 -7.95
C GLU A 127 -1.12 3.94 -7.03
N LEU A 128 -0.18 3.06 -6.76
CA LEU A 128 -0.47 1.83 -6.00
C LEU A 128 0.58 1.63 -4.91
N VAL A 129 0.09 1.32 -3.71
CA VAL A 129 0.89 0.87 -2.57
C VAL A 129 0.41 -0.52 -2.17
N GLN A 130 1.24 -1.53 -2.43
CA GLN A 130 0.99 -2.91 -1.97
C GLN A 130 1.89 -3.21 -0.77
N ILE A 131 1.27 -3.54 0.36
CA ILE A 131 1.93 -3.88 1.61
C ILE A 131 1.82 -5.37 1.94
N LEU A 132 2.74 -5.84 2.78
CA LEU A 132 2.85 -7.22 3.24
C LEU A 132 2.75 -7.30 4.77
N PRO A 133 2.39 -8.46 5.34
CA PRO A 133 2.45 -8.71 6.77
C PRO A 133 3.81 -8.35 7.36
N HIS A 134 3.83 -7.37 8.25
CA HIS A 134 5.07 -6.84 8.83
C HIS A 134 4.80 -6.13 10.16
N PRO A 135 5.74 -6.15 11.14
CA PRO A 135 5.54 -5.51 12.44
C PRO A 135 5.20 -4.01 12.38
N ALA A 136 5.63 -3.32 11.31
CA ALA A 136 5.31 -1.92 11.08
C ALA A 136 3.80 -1.63 11.04
N TRP A 137 2.97 -2.64 10.77
CA TRP A 137 1.52 -2.49 10.66
C TRP A 137 0.75 -2.89 11.92
N GLY A 138 1.44 -3.39 12.95
CA GLY A 138 0.81 -3.92 14.17
C GLY A 138 -0.02 -2.88 14.92
N ASP A 139 0.45 -1.64 15.01
CA ASP A 139 -0.26 -0.52 15.66
C ASP A 139 -1.59 -0.14 14.97
N TYR A 140 -1.80 -0.64 13.75
CA TYR A 140 -3.02 -0.44 12.96
C TYR A 140 -3.92 -1.69 12.98
N GLY A 141 -3.53 -2.77 13.69
CA GLY A 141 -4.28 -4.02 13.79
C GLY A 141 -4.12 -4.98 12.62
N TYR A 142 -3.17 -4.70 11.70
CA TYR A 142 -2.92 -5.52 10.50
C TYR A 142 -1.97 -6.70 10.81
N PRO A 143 -1.96 -7.73 9.94
CA PRO A 143 -0.99 -8.83 10.02
C PRO A 143 0.46 -8.36 10.19
N THR A 144 1.17 -9.01 11.11
CA THR A 144 2.56 -8.66 11.45
C THR A 144 3.58 -9.66 10.91
N LYS A 145 3.13 -10.84 10.47
CA LYS A 145 3.99 -11.91 9.96
C LYS A 145 3.34 -12.64 8.78
N PRO A 146 4.13 -13.13 7.80
CA PRO A 146 3.61 -13.94 6.72
C PRO A 146 2.83 -15.14 7.24
N GLY A 147 1.64 -15.37 6.67
CA GLY A 147 0.77 -16.51 6.98
C GLY A 147 -0.33 -16.23 8.01
N GLU A 148 -0.28 -15.10 8.73
CA GLU A 148 -1.38 -14.72 9.61
C GLU A 148 -2.66 -14.40 8.81
N GLY A 149 -3.78 -15.02 9.20
CA GLY A 149 -5.05 -14.90 8.49
C GLY A 149 -5.10 -15.64 7.15
N TRP A 150 -4.11 -16.49 6.85
CA TRP A 150 -4.10 -17.32 5.65
C TRP A 150 -4.80 -18.67 5.89
N ILE A 151 -4.65 -19.61 4.95
CA ILE A 151 -5.27 -20.94 4.98
C ILE A 151 -4.90 -21.67 6.28
N GLY A 152 -5.91 -22.10 7.03
CA GLY A 152 -5.75 -22.79 8.31
C GLY A 152 -5.67 -21.87 9.53
N ASP A 153 -5.71 -20.55 9.35
CA ASP A 153 -5.71 -19.55 10.41
C ASP A 153 -6.93 -18.60 10.32
N PRO A 154 -8.16 -19.11 10.58
CA PRO A 154 -9.34 -18.27 10.59
C PRO A 154 -9.24 -17.22 11.70
N ARG A 155 -9.45 -15.95 11.35
CA ARG A 155 -9.19 -14.84 12.29
C ARG A 155 -10.19 -13.71 12.13
N THR A 156 -10.53 -13.10 13.26
CA THR A 156 -11.19 -11.79 13.29
C THR A 156 -10.15 -10.69 13.40
N TRP A 157 -10.18 -9.75 12.47
CA TRP A 157 -9.34 -8.56 12.44
C TRP A 157 -10.13 -7.35 12.94
N GLU A 158 -9.43 -6.45 13.63
CA GLU A 158 -9.88 -5.09 13.92
C GLU A 158 -8.87 -4.12 13.30
N LEU A 159 -9.18 -3.65 12.11
CA LEU A 159 -8.29 -2.87 11.27
C LEU A 159 -8.56 -1.38 11.47
N ASP A 160 -7.55 -0.61 11.85
CA ASP A 160 -7.57 0.84 11.84
C ASP A 160 -7.21 1.38 10.45
N VAL A 161 -8.16 1.16 9.55
CA VAL A 161 -8.04 1.47 8.12
C VAL A 161 -7.78 2.95 7.89
N GLY A 162 -8.48 3.81 8.64
CA GLY A 162 -8.33 5.25 8.56
C GLY A 162 -6.94 5.72 8.96
N ARG A 163 -6.42 5.21 10.07
CA ARG A 163 -5.07 5.59 10.54
C ARG A 163 -3.98 5.04 9.61
N LEU A 164 -4.12 3.84 9.06
CA LEU A 164 -3.11 3.27 8.14
C LEU A 164 -3.06 4.05 6.83
N SER A 165 -4.21 4.34 6.22
CA SER A 165 -4.28 5.09 4.96
C SER A 165 -3.69 6.50 5.04
N GLN A 166 -3.67 7.13 6.24
CA GLN A 166 -2.98 8.39 6.48
C GLN A 166 -1.45 8.25 6.58
N ALA A 167 -0.96 7.07 6.99
CA ALA A 167 0.46 6.80 7.16
C ALA A 167 1.13 6.35 5.86
N LEU A 168 0.39 5.71 4.96
CA LEU A 168 0.90 5.29 3.66
C LEU A 168 1.28 6.49 2.79
N PHE A 169 2.34 6.32 2.01
CA PHE A 169 2.81 7.34 1.09
C PHE A 169 1.96 7.33 -0.18
N PHE A 170 1.47 8.51 -0.56
CA PHE A 170 0.96 8.79 -1.89
C PHE A 170 1.56 10.11 -2.38
N TYR A 171 1.89 10.17 -3.66
CA TYR A 171 2.50 11.30 -4.33
C TYR A 171 1.54 12.49 -4.31
N GLN A 172 2.07 13.63 -3.88
CA GLN A 172 1.43 14.94 -3.90
C GLN A 172 2.48 16.05 -3.96
#